data_AF-A0A6N9QEB2-F1
#
_entry.id   AF-A0A6N9QEB2-F1
#
_cell.length_a   1.000
_cell.length_b   1.000
_cell.length_c   1.000
_cell.angle_alpha   90.00
_cell.angle_beta   90.00
_cell.angle_gamma   90.00
#
_symmetry.space_group_name_H-M   'P 1'
#
loop_
_entity.id
_entity.type
_entity.pdbx_description
1 polymer ?
#
loop_
_entity_poly.entity_id
_entity_poly.type
_entity_poly.pdbx_seq_one_letter_code
_entity_poly.pdbx_strand_id
1 'polypeptide(L)'
;MNYNPYMFEGTVTSEVRVTLRIDDYFGHVWYKFTAEEQGKQALDFDFELCDCDEDVYRNDCDLFYVQEFDAFYAELKNDKGETLQIEGESAEFMNSLVTSIEITDCYKEKSCYTCEEWDGHFKKCDHPDKPQSSADYCDRDNCCDLWVAKG
;
A
#
# COMPACT_ATOMS: atom_id res chain seq x y z
N MET A 1 -4.97 17.22 29.87
CA MET A 1 -5.47 16.49 28.68
C MET A 1 -4.77 15.15 28.66
N ASN A 2 -5.53 14.06 28.53
CA ASN A 2 -4.97 12.71 28.49
C ASN A 2 -4.58 12.43 27.03
N TYR A 3 -3.29 12.54 26.71
CA TYR A 3 -2.77 12.22 25.38
C TYR A 3 -2.96 10.71 25.17
N ASN A 4 -3.80 10.34 24.21
CA ASN A 4 -3.92 8.96 23.77
C ASN A 4 -2.95 8.77 22.60
N PRO A 5 -1.78 8.14 22.81
CA PRO A 5 -0.79 7.94 21.76
C PRO A 5 -1.29 7.05 20.61
N TYR A 6 -2.47 6.44 20.76
CA TYR A 6 -3.11 5.59 19.75
C TYR A 6 -4.24 6.28 18.99
N MET A 7 -4.57 7.55 19.29
CA MET A 7 -5.42 8.34 18.39
C MET A 7 -4.54 8.91 17.29
N PHE A 8 -4.60 8.27 16.13
CA PHE A 8 -3.96 8.79 14.92
C PHE A 8 -4.77 9.99 14.42
N GLU A 9 -4.40 11.21 14.85
CA GLU A 9 -4.89 12.44 14.20
C GLU A 9 -4.09 12.67 12.90
N GLY A 10 -4.76 12.76 11.75
CA GLY A 10 -4.15 13.01 10.43
C GLY A 10 -4.04 11.76 9.54
N THR A 11 -3.69 11.96 8.27
CA THR A 11 -3.62 10.92 7.23
C THR A 11 -2.65 9.80 7.59
N VAL A 12 -3.12 8.55 7.53
CA VAL A 12 -2.33 7.34 7.76
C VAL A 12 -2.48 6.42 6.55
N THR A 13 -1.37 5.80 6.15
CA THR A 13 -1.32 4.79 5.10
C THR A 13 -1.24 3.41 5.74
N SER A 14 -2.14 2.52 5.33
CA SER A 14 -2.09 1.10 5.62
C SER A 14 -1.54 0.36 4.42
N GLU A 15 -0.62 -0.56 4.67
CA GLU A 15 -0.28 -1.61 3.70
C GLU A 15 -1.23 -2.77 3.92
N VAL A 16 -1.92 -3.15 2.87
CA VAL A 16 -2.94 -4.19 2.92
C VAL A 16 -2.53 -5.31 1.98
N ARG A 17 -2.48 -6.53 2.52
CA ARG A 17 -2.24 -7.75 1.78
C ARG A 17 -3.57 -8.44 1.47
N VAL A 18 -3.81 -8.65 0.19
CA VAL A 18 -4.92 -9.44 -0.34
C VAL A 18 -4.38 -10.81 -0.76
N THR A 19 -5.07 -11.88 -0.35
CA THR A 19 -4.74 -13.26 -0.74
C THR A 19 -5.73 -13.76 -1.78
N LEU A 20 -5.21 -14.10 -2.96
CA LEU A 20 -5.95 -14.75 -4.03
C LEU A 20 -5.74 -16.26 -3.92
N ARG A 21 -6.80 -17.05 -4.06
CA ARG A 21 -6.71 -18.51 -3.98
C ARG A 21 -7.74 -19.20 -4.87
N ILE A 22 -7.26 -20.24 -5.57
CA ILE A 22 -8.08 -21.23 -6.24
C ILE A 22 -7.45 -22.60 -5.99
N ASP A 23 -8.24 -23.55 -5.48
CA ASP A 23 -7.75 -24.86 -5.03
C ASP A 23 -6.55 -24.75 -4.06
N ASP A 24 -5.39 -25.33 -4.42
CA ASP A 24 -4.14 -25.28 -3.68
C ASP A 24 -3.16 -24.18 -4.18
N TYR A 25 -3.54 -23.42 -5.21
CA TYR A 25 -2.75 -22.31 -5.73
C TYR A 25 -3.13 -21.01 -5.04
N PHE A 26 -2.12 -20.21 -4.70
CA PHE A 26 -2.32 -18.92 -4.04
C PHE A 26 -1.32 -17.87 -4.53
N GLY A 27 -1.67 -16.62 -4.27
CA GLY A 27 -0.88 -15.44 -4.60
C GLY A 27 -1.31 -14.28 -3.72
N HIS A 28 -0.44 -13.29 -3.62
CA HIS A 28 -0.63 -12.13 -2.78
C HIS A 28 -0.40 -10.85 -3.55
N VAL A 29 -1.26 -9.89 -3.24
CA VAL A 29 -1.20 -8.53 -3.76
C VAL A 29 -1.11 -7.59 -2.56
N TRP A 30 -0.20 -6.62 -2.61
CA TRP A 30 -0.08 -5.58 -1.60
C TRP A 30 -0.47 -4.25 -2.23
N TYR A 31 -1.44 -3.59 -1.62
CA TYR A 31 -1.86 -2.25 -2.00
C TYR A 31 -1.75 -1.29 -0.83
N LYS A 32 -1.69 0.01 -1.14
CA LYS A 32 -1.67 1.07 -0.14
C LYS A 32 -3.05 1.69 -0.03
N PHE A 33 -3.54 1.81 1.20
CA PHE A 33 -4.77 2.54 1.50
C PHE A 33 -4.47 3.73 2.39
N THR A 34 -4.76 4.94 1.92
CA THR A 34 -4.45 6.18 2.63
C THR A 34 -5.73 6.91 2.99
N ALA A 35 -5.97 7.12 4.29
CA ALA A 35 -7.17 7.81 4.78
C ALA A 35 -6.88 8.57 6.09
N GLU A 36 -7.68 9.63 6.35
CA GLU A 36 -7.64 10.38 7.61
C GLU A 36 -8.21 9.59 8.79
N GLU A 37 -9.21 8.74 8.53
CA GLU A 37 -9.77 7.81 9.51
C GLU A 37 -9.47 6.37 9.05
N GLN A 38 -8.56 5.71 9.77
CA GLN A 38 -8.24 4.31 9.50
C GLN A 38 -9.33 3.36 10.02
N GLY A 39 -9.42 2.17 9.42
CA GLY A 39 -10.26 1.11 9.94
C GLY A 39 -10.78 0.19 8.84
N LYS A 40 -12.05 -0.21 8.98
CA LYS A 40 -12.72 -1.20 8.13
C LYS A 40 -12.61 -0.91 6.61
N GLN A 41 -12.50 0.35 6.20
CA GLN A 41 -12.39 0.73 4.80
C GLN A 41 -11.12 0.18 4.12
N ALA A 42 -10.01 0.07 4.87
CA ALA A 42 -8.80 -0.56 4.38
C ALA A 42 -8.95 -2.08 4.13
N LEU A 43 -10.08 -2.67 4.51
CA LEU A 43 -10.39 -4.08 4.28
C LEU A 43 -11.45 -4.29 3.19
N ASP A 44 -11.91 -3.22 2.54
CA ASP A 44 -12.96 -3.22 1.52
C ASP A 44 -12.34 -3.20 0.11
N PHE A 45 -11.46 -4.17 -0.17
CA PHE A 45 -10.77 -4.28 -1.45
C PHE A 45 -11.69 -4.84 -2.54
N ASP A 46 -11.63 -4.25 -3.74
CA ASP A 46 -12.41 -4.66 -4.91
C ASP A 46 -11.61 -4.41 -6.20
N PHE A 47 -11.47 -5.43 -7.05
CA PHE A 47 -10.81 -5.33 -8.36
C PHE A 47 -11.53 -4.42 -9.37
N GLU A 48 -12.82 -4.13 -9.19
CA GLU A 48 -13.57 -3.17 -10.01
C GLU A 48 -13.18 -1.72 -9.69
N LEU A 49 -12.73 -1.46 -8.46
CA LEU A 49 -12.39 -0.13 -7.96
C LEU A 49 -10.88 0.09 -7.85
N CYS A 50 -10.09 -0.98 -7.93
CA CYS A 50 -8.64 -0.94 -7.82
C CYS A 50 -8.00 -0.49 -9.14
N ASP A 51 -7.23 0.58 -9.08
CA ASP A 51 -6.28 0.90 -10.15
C ASP A 51 -5.00 0.09 -9.90
N CYS A 52 -4.89 -1.08 -10.53
CA CYS A 52 -3.76 -1.98 -10.27
C CYS A 52 -2.39 -1.39 -10.64
N ASP A 53 -2.32 -0.37 -11.50
CA ASP A 53 -1.05 0.26 -11.83
C ASP A 53 -0.62 1.29 -10.76
N GLU A 54 -1.58 1.90 -10.06
CA GLU A 54 -1.32 2.92 -9.03
C GLU A 54 -1.38 2.37 -7.59
N ASP A 55 -2.38 1.55 -7.29
CA ASP A 55 -2.68 1.08 -5.93
C ASP A 55 -1.79 -0.10 -5.52
N VAL A 56 -1.53 -1.02 -6.46
CA VAL A 56 -0.75 -2.24 -6.23
C VAL A 56 0.73 -1.95 -6.44
N TYR A 57 1.44 -1.72 -5.33
CA TYR A 57 2.88 -1.44 -5.39
C TYR A 57 3.74 -2.71 -5.38
N ARG A 58 3.17 -3.86 -5.04
CA ARG A 58 3.86 -5.16 -4.95
C ARG A 58 2.89 -6.32 -5.08
N ASN A 59 3.28 -7.38 -5.78
CA ASN A 59 2.61 -8.67 -5.76
C ASN A 59 3.64 -9.81 -5.92
N ASP A 60 3.27 -11.05 -5.56
CA ASP A 60 4.11 -12.25 -5.72
C ASP A 60 3.57 -13.26 -6.77
N CYS A 61 2.50 -12.87 -7.44
CA CYS A 61 1.76 -13.68 -8.40
C CYS A 61 1.72 -13.06 -9.80
N ASP A 62 2.65 -12.16 -10.12
CA ASP A 62 2.76 -11.47 -11.40
C ASP A 62 1.41 -10.93 -11.90
N LEU A 63 0.61 -10.38 -10.98
CA LEU A 63 -0.69 -9.79 -11.30
C LEU A 63 -0.49 -8.50 -12.08
N PHE A 64 -1.21 -8.37 -13.21
CA PHE A 64 -1.35 -7.12 -13.94
C PHE A 64 -2.71 -7.03 -14.64
N TYR A 65 -3.13 -5.81 -14.95
CA TYR A 65 -4.35 -5.50 -15.68
C TYR A 65 -4.00 -4.98 -17.08
N VAL A 66 -4.73 -5.43 -18.11
CA VAL A 66 -4.56 -4.94 -19.48
C VAL A 66 -5.79 -4.17 -19.91
N GLN A 67 -5.68 -2.84 -19.89
CA GLN A 67 -6.77 -1.92 -20.21
C GLN A 67 -7.36 -2.14 -21.63
N GLU A 68 -6.55 -2.56 -22.61
CA GLU A 68 -7.03 -2.83 -23.97
C GLU A 68 -8.08 -3.96 -24.01
N PHE A 69 -7.95 -4.95 -23.13
CA PHE A 69 -8.83 -6.11 -23.07
C PHE A 69 -9.78 -6.09 -21.88
N ASP A 70 -9.68 -5.08 -21.02
CA ASP A 70 -10.40 -4.97 -19.76
C ASP A 70 -10.30 -6.27 -18.93
N ALA A 71 -9.07 -6.75 -18.75
CA ALA A 71 -8.85 -8.09 -18.23
C ALA A 71 -7.60 -8.22 -17.36
N PHE A 72 -7.67 -9.13 -16.40
CA PHE A 72 -6.62 -9.46 -15.45
C PHE A 72 -5.85 -10.72 -15.84
N TYR A 73 -4.57 -10.73 -15.49
CA TYR A 73 -3.66 -11.86 -15.66
C TYR A 73 -2.88 -12.07 -14.37
N ALA A 74 -2.64 -13.32 -13.98
CA ALA A 74 -1.83 -13.67 -12.82
C ALA A 74 -1.23 -15.07 -12.93
N GLU A 75 -0.13 -15.31 -12.22
CA GLU A 75 0.52 -16.60 -12.02
C GLU A 75 0.50 -16.97 -10.53
N LEU A 76 -0.46 -17.81 -10.14
CA LEU A 76 -0.54 -18.32 -8.77
C LEU A 76 0.40 -19.52 -8.59
N LYS A 77 0.92 -19.71 -7.36
CA LYS A 77 1.84 -20.80 -7.02
C LYS A 77 1.27 -21.67 -5.91
N ASN A 78 1.52 -22.97 -5.97
CA ASN A 78 1.24 -23.87 -4.85
C ASN A 78 2.51 -24.15 -4.01
N ASP A 79 2.36 -24.95 -2.96
CA ASP A 79 3.45 -25.30 -2.03
C ASP A 79 4.57 -26.16 -2.66
N LYS A 80 4.31 -26.76 -3.82
CA LYS A 80 5.28 -27.51 -4.63
C LYS A 80 6.03 -26.61 -5.63
N GLY A 81 5.65 -25.34 -5.73
CA GLY A 81 6.17 -24.41 -6.74
C GLY A 81 5.61 -24.62 -8.14
N GLU A 82 4.51 -25.38 -8.27
CA GLU A 82 3.75 -25.48 -9.51
C GLU A 82 2.95 -24.20 -9.71
N THR A 83 2.77 -23.81 -10.97
CA THR A 83 2.14 -22.53 -11.35
C THR A 83 0.79 -22.77 -12.02
N LEU A 84 -0.19 -21.93 -11.69
CA LEU A 84 -1.47 -21.83 -12.38
C LEU A 84 -1.60 -20.43 -12.99
N GLN A 85 -1.85 -20.38 -14.29
CA GLN A 85 -2.08 -19.13 -15.01
C GLN A 85 -3.56 -18.77 -15.03
N ILE A 86 -3.85 -17.53 -14.68
CA ILE A 86 -5.13 -16.85 -14.88
C ILE A 86 -4.94 -15.93 -16.08
N GLU A 87 -5.78 -16.07 -17.11
CA GLU A 87 -5.62 -15.37 -18.37
C GLU A 87 -6.92 -14.69 -18.79
N GLY A 88 -6.89 -13.37 -18.92
CA GLY A 88 -7.98 -12.62 -19.56
C GLY A 88 -9.28 -12.62 -18.74
N GLU A 89 -9.20 -12.67 -17.41
CA GLU A 89 -10.37 -12.79 -16.54
C GLU A 89 -10.90 -11.43 -16.06
N SER A 90 -12.19 -11.41 -15.68
CA SER A 90 -12.88 -10.20 -15.22
C SER A 90 -12.55 -9.84 -13.77
N ALA A 91 -12.81 -8.58 -13.38
CA ALA A 91 -12.76 -8.15 -11.99
C ALA A 91 -13.65 -9.01 -11.07
N GLU A 92 -14.87 -9.36 -11.52
CA GLU A 92 -15.79 -10.25 -10.78
C GLU A 92 -15.15 -11.61 -10.48
N PHE A 93 -14.50 -12.21 -11.48
CA PHE A 93 -13.79 -13.47 -11.28
C PHE A 93 -12.64 -13.30 -10.29
N MET A 94 -11.82 -12.27 -10.45
CA MET A 94 -10.69 -12.00 -9.55
C MET A 94 -11.14 -11.77 -8.10
N ASN A 95 -12.23 -11.03 -7.90
CA ASN A 95 -12.86 -10.84 -6.59
C ASN A 95 -13.30 -12.16 -5.96
N SER A 96 -13.78 -13.12 -6.76
CA SER A 96 -14.17 -14.45 -6.27
C SER A 96 -13.00 -15.28 -5.71
N LEU A 97 -11.76 -14.94 -6.08
CA LEU A 97 -10.55 -15.59 -5.58
C LEU A 97 -10.06 -15.01 -4.26
N VAL A 98 -10.57 -13.85 -3.83
CA VAL A 98 -10.13 -13.19 -2.60
C VAL A 98 -10.57 -14.02 -1.39
N THR A 99 -9.61 -14.50 -0.62
CA THR A 99 -9.86 -15.34 0.57
C THR A 99 -9.39 -14.72 1.88
N SER A 100 -8.50 -13.73 1.82
CA SER A 100 -8.07 -12.96 2.98
C SER A 100 -7.71 -11.53 2.58
N ILE A 101 -8.03 -10.58 3.44
CA ILE A 101 -7.60 -9.18 3.34
C ILE A 101 -7.09 -8.79 4.72
N GLU A 102 -5.83 -8.36 4.80
CA GLU A 102 -5.13 -8.15 6.06
C GLU A 102 -4.32 -6.86 6.00
N ILE A 103 -4.48 -6.00 7.00
CA ILE A 103 -3.57 -4.88 7.21
C ILE A 103 -2.27 -5.46 7.76
N THR A 104 -1.18 -5.33 7.00
CA THR A 104 0.15 -5.84 7.38
C THR A 104 1.03 -4.78 8.02
N ASP A 105 0.80 -3.51 7.71
CA ASP A 105 1.49 -2.38 8.34
C ASP A 105 0.59 -1.14 8.33
N CYS A 106 0.85 -0.22 9.25
CA CYS A 106 0.20 1.09 9.34
C CYS A 106 1.24 2.14 9.72
N TYR A 107 1.39 3.15 8.86
CA TYR A 107 2.32 4.24 9.10
C TYR A 107 1.75 5.56 8.61
N LYS A 108 2.18 6.66 9.22
CA LYS A 108 1.96 7.99 8.64
C LYS A 108 3.00 8.19 7.55
N GLU A 109 2.57 8.52 6.34
CA GLU A 109 3.53 8.96 5.33
C GLU A 109 4.32 10.15 5.89
N LYS A 110 5.63 10.11 5.68
CA LYS A 110 6.52 11.21 6.03
C LYS A 110 6.19 12.39 5.11
N SER A 111 5.19 13.17 5.47
CA SER A 111 5.13 14.55 4.99
C SER A 111 6.30 15.28 5.62
N CYS A 112 6.89 16.21 4.87
CA CYS A 112 7.87 17.14 5.41
C CYS A 112 7.17 18.12 6.37
N TYR A 113 6.58 17.63 7.45
CA TYR A 113 6.23 18.49 8.55
C TYR A 113 7.53 19.03 9.12
N THR A 114 7.62 20.35 9.03
CA THR A 114 8.72 21.20 9.41
C THR A 114 9.41 20.75 10.69
N CYS A 115 10.75 20.80 10.66
CA CYS A 115 11.65 20.74 11.82
C CYS A 115 11.40 21.85 12.86
N GLU A 116 10.16 22.23 13.15
CA GLU A 116 9.82 23.35 14.04
C GLU A 116 9.72 22.96 15.52
N GLU A 117 9.99 21.70 15.89
CA GLU A 117 10.11 21.31 17.31
C GLU A 117 11.52 20.92 17.78
N TRP A 118 12.54 20.95 16.90
CA TRP A 118 13.89 20.51 17.28
C TRP A 118 14.94 21.52 16.86
N ASP A 119 15.16 22.48 17.76
CA ASP A 119 16.35 23.33 17.91
C ASP A 119 16.72 24.22 16.69
N GLY A 120 17.24 25.42 16.95
CA GLY A 120 17.36 26.53 15.99
C GLY A 120 18.35 26.35 14.81
N HIS A 121 18.67 25.12 14.43
CA HIS A 121 19.73 24.77 13.48
C HIS A 121 19.25 24.12 12.16
N PHE A 122 17.96 23.82 12.00
CA PHE A 122 17.44 23.19 10.77
C PHE A 122 16.61 24.14 9.90
N LYS A 123 16.78 24.06 8.58
CA LYS A 123 16.00 24.83 7.60
C LYS A 123 14.66 24.15 7.32
N LYS A 124 13.62 24.96 7.10
CA LYS A 124 12.29 24.53 6.62
C LYS A 124 12.44 23.85 5.25
N CYS A 125 11.79 22.72 5.04
CA CYS A 125 11.74 22.08 3.73
C CYS A 125 10.96 22.99 2.75
N ASP A 126 11.52 23.24 1.57
CA ASP A 126 10.89 24.11 0.54
C ASP A 126 9.67 23.47 -0.15
N HIS A 127 9.37 22.19 0.15
CA HIS A 127 8.28 21.42 -0.45
C HIS A 127 7.48 20.64 0.61
N PRO A 128 6.73 21.34 1.49
CA PRO A 128 5.97 20.70 2.58
C PRO A 128 4.84 19.78 2.11
N ASP A 129 4.33 20.00 0.89
CA ASP A 129 3.12 19.34 0.38
C ASP A 129 3.41 18.23 -0.66
N LYS A 130 4.66 17.81 -0.80
CA LYS A 130 5.05 16.80 -1.81
C LYS A 130 5.42 15.46 -1.18
N PRO A 131 4.93 14.32 -1.71
CA PRO A 131 5.38 13.00 -1.29
C PRO A 131 6.87 12.84 -1.57
N GLN A 132 7.56 12.14 -0.67
CA GLN A 132 9.02 11.99 -0.61
C GLN A 132 9.62 11.38 -1.90
N SER A 133 8.81 10.68 -2.72
CA SER A 133 9.20 10.16 -4.04
C SER A 133 9.51 11.24 -5.08
N SER A 134 9.13 12.50 -4.84
CA SER A 134 9.47 13.64 -5.69
C SER A 134 10.62 14.50 -5.16
N ALA A 135 11.21 14.11 -4.01
CA ALA A 135 12.29 14.82 -3.33
C ALA A 135 13.70 14.30 -3.70
N ASP A 136 13.84 13.55 -4.79
CA ASP A 136 15.14 13.06 -5.30
C ASP A 136 16.12 14.18 -5.73
N TYR A 137 15.69 15.44 -5.69
CA TYR A 137 16.52 16.62 -5.92
C TYR A 137 17.02 17.32 -4.65
N CYS A 138 16.65 16.83 -3.47
CA CYS A 138 17.05 17.43 -2.20
C CYS A 138 18.15 16.57 -1.55
N ASP A 139 19.30 17.17 -1.24
CA ASP A 139 20.38 16.54 -0.48
C ASP A 139 19.79 15.81 0.73
N ARG A 140 19.94 14.47 0.73
CA ARG A 140 19.39 13.56 1.75
C ARG A 140 19.82 13.91 3.18
N ASP A 141 20.86 14.71 3.34
CA ASP A 141 21.45 15.09 4.63
C ASP A 141 20.58 16.06 5.46
N ASN A 142 19.48 16.61 4.92
CA ASN A 142 18.64 17.59 5.61
C ASN A 142 17.21 17.13 5.94
N CYS A 143 16.88 15.85 5.72
CA CYS A 143 15.55 15.32 6.04
C CYS A 143 15.61 14.45 7.30
N CYS A 144 14.84 14.82 8.33
CA CYS A 144 14.79 14.05 9.57
C CYS A 144 14.16 12.67 9.34
N ASP A 145 14.86 11.62 9.75
CA ASP A 145 14.28 10.29 9.89
C ASP A 145 13.32 10.27 11.08
N LEU A 146 12.01 10.25 10.82
CA LEU A 146 11.03 9.87 11.83
C LEU A 146 10.73 8.37 11.75
N TRP A 147 10.65 7.78 12.93
CA TRP A 147 10.82 6.38 13.26
C TRP A 147 9.80 5.44 12.59
N VAL A 148 10.29 4.28 12.16
CA VAL A 148 9.47 3.11 11.81
C VAL A 148 9.18 2.35 13.10
N ALA A 149 7.93 2.27 13.52
CA ALA A 149 7.53 1.28 14.52
C ALA A 149 7.48 -0.09 13.81
N LYS A 150 8.57 -0.86 13.91
CA LYS A 150 8.53 -2.27 13.54
C LYS A 150 7.71 -3.03 14.57
N GLY A 151 6.52 -3.50 14.17
CA GLY A 151 5.82 -4.62 14.80
C GLY A 151 6.44 -5.95 14.41
#